data_AF-A0A284S1D5-F1
#
_entry.id   AF-A0A284S1D5-F1
#
_cell.length_a   1.000
_cell.length_b   1.000
_cell.length_c   1.000
_cell.angle_alpha   90.00
_cell.angle_beta   90.00
_cell.angle_gamma   90.00
#
_symmetry.space_group_name_H-M   'P 1'
#
loop_
_entity.id
_entity.type
_entity.pdbx_description
1 polymer ?
#
loop_
_entity_poly.entity_id
_entity_poly.type
_entity_poly.pdbx_seq_one_letter_code
_entity_poly.pdbx_strand_id
1 'polypeptide(L)'
;MHADDGTQVFAPPQTESADTSTSAQVAREDTRSPLVPAESERSQEVLEGRGRFERMGGKGGDWEEGEVGYTPRYKRGFVFSDSDTGRSRAAGCTEFELPVPRPPAKEFANVEAIKTIEEHPQLFAIMTPIKINVLEKHLETHPNQIFVQSVMTALREGFWPWANTHHDEEFPITWDNGRMNPRSEMEQKFICRYRDEEVAAGRFSEPFGPDILPGMYSTPVHVVPKPHSEEFRMVSNMSAGTYAPNHMILHSDIAGSRLDSLHTLFAAILRYRRRSPANAEKTLVVFKSDVSKAYRLCPMHPLWQLKQIVTTGYLTSEQKAAGETEVLTRTVDRNNNFGGHGSGRVWYSVNGLVTWIAINVEDIEDLGCYMDDDFSFDD
;
A
#
# COMPACT_ATOMS: atom_id res chain seq x y z
N MET A 1 -8.42 -51.98 34.38
CA MET A 1 -6.94 -52.03 34.48
C MET A 1 -6.43 -52.54 33.14
N HIS A 2 -5.51 -51.77 32.53
CA HIS A 2 -4.59 -51.99 31.37
C HIS A 2 -4.68 -53.30 30.54
N ALA A 3 -4.45 -53.34 29.23
CA ALA A 3 -3.56 -52.54 28.36
C ALA A 3 -3.89 -52.70 26.85
N ASP A 4 -3.26 -51.84 26.02
CA ASP A 4 -2.73 -52.07 24.65
C ASP A 4 -3.66 -52.36 23.46
N ASP A 5 -3.40 -51.98 22.21
CA ASP A 5 -2.33 -51.23 21.50
C ASP A 5 -2.90 -50.94 20.07
N GLY A 6 -2.34 -50.01 19.30
CA GLY A 6 -2.68 -49.88 17.87
C GLY A 6 -2.45 -48.51 17.22
N THR A 7 -1.19 -48.12 17.08
CA THR A 7 -0.75 -46.94 16.31
C THR A 7 -0.55 -47.31 14.83
N GLN A 8 -1.10 -46.53 13.88
CA GLN A 8 -0.79 -46.62 12.45
C GLN A 8 -0.13 -45.33 11.95
N VAL A 9 1.02 -45.51 11.31
CA VAL A 9 1.88 -44.49 10.68
C VAL A 9 1.57 -44.45 9.18
N PHE A 10 1.36 -43.26 8.62
CA PHE A 10 1.27 -43.04 7.17
C PHE A 10 2.52 -42.30 6.66
N ALA A 11 3.20 -42.90 5.68
CA ALA A 11 4.34 -42.35 4.95
C ALA A 11 3.88 -41.77 3.58
N PRO A 12 4.61 -40.80 2.99
CA PRO A 12 4.22 -40.09 1.77
C PRO A 12 4.68 -40.80 0.48
N PRO A 13 4.04 -40.56 -0.67
CA PRO A 13 4.49 -41.12 -1.95
C PRO A 13 5.63 -40.32 -2.58
N GLN A 14 6.51 -41.08 -3.24
CA GLN A 14 7.77 -40.69 -3.86
C GLN A 14 7.58 -39.96 -5.20
N THR A 15 8.51 -39.05 -5.46
CA THR A 15 8.80 -38.39 -6.75
C THR A 15 9.58 -39.33 -7.67
N GLU A 16 9.10 -39.53 -8.90
CA GLU A 16 9.89 -40.12 -10.00
C GLU A 16 10.33 -39.03 -10.98
N SER A 17 11.64 -38.99 -11.21
CA SER A 17 12.34 -38.23 -12.24
C SER A 17 12.44 -39.05 -13.52
N ALA A 18 12.18 -38.44 -14.68
CA ALA A 18 12.61 -38.96 -15.98
C ALA A 18 13.20 -37.84 -16.82
N ASP A 19 14.53 -37.89 -16.98
CA ASP A 19 15.28 -37.18 -18.00
C ASP A 19 14.96 -37.75 -19.40
N THR A 20 14.80 -36.89 -20.40
CA THR A 20 15.22 -37.23 -21.77
C THR A 20 15.50 -35.97 -22.57
N SER A 21 16.76 -35.88 -23.01
CA SER A 21 17.33 -34.92 -23.95
C SER A 21 17.15 -35.43 -25.38
N THR A 22 16.67 -34.58 -26.32
CA THR A 22 17.11 -34.63 -27.73
C THR A 22 16.92 -33.27 -28.43
N SER A 23 17.99 -32.86 -29.10
CA SER A 23 18.18 -31.75 -30.05
C SER A 23 17.37 -31.82 -31.35
N ALA A 24 17.10 -30.67 -32.00
CA ALA A 24 17.53 -30.34 -33.38
C ALA A 24 16.62 -29.30 -34.11
N GLN A 25 17.24 -28.15 -34.34
CA GLN A 25 17.18 -27.13 -35.40
C GLN A 25 16.64 -27.47 -36.83
N VAL A 26 16.16 -26.40 -37.51
CA VAL A 26 16.21 -26.08 -38.98
C VAL A 26 15.06 -26.68 -39.83
N ALA A 27 14.41 -26.04 -40.83
CA ALA A 27 14.54 -24.79 -41.59
C ALA A 27 13.18 -24.42 -42.21
N ARG A 28 12.98 -23.13 -42.56
CA ARG A 28 12.13 -22.71 -43.69
C ARG A 28 12.88 -21.66 -44.51
N GLU A 29 13.17 -22.04 -45.74
CA GLU A 29 13.64 -21.28 -46.91
C GLU A 29 12.61 -21.68 -48.02
N ASP A 30 12.19 -20.90 -49.01
CA ASP A 30 12.64 -19.62 -49.54
C ASP A 30 11.59 -19.12 -50.58
N THR A 31 11.60 -17.81 -50.88
CA THR A 31 11.27 -17.08 -52.15
C THR A 31 9.94 -17.34 -52.94
N ARG A 32 9.30 -16.41 -53.69
CA ARG A 32 9.68 -15.14 -54.35
C ARG A 32 8.43 -14.32 -54.80
N SER A 33 8.61 -13.00 -54.89
CA SER A 33 7.73 -11.94 -55.47
C SER A 33 7.51 -12.10 -57.00
N PRO A 34 6.61 -11.35 -57.72
CA PRO A 34 6.82 -9.91 -58.00
C PRO A 34 5.54 -9.02 -58.26
N LEU A 35 5.78 -7.69 -58.26
CA LEU A 35 5.18 -6.60 -59.08
C LEU A 35 4.50 -5.44 -58.31
N VAL A 36 5.09 -4.25 -58.50
CA VAL A 36 4.69 -2.85 -58.18
C VAL A 36 4.82 -2.12 -59.54
N PRO A 37 3.99 -1.12 -59.97
CA PRO A 37 3.79 0.15 -59.25
C PRO A 37 2.44 0.88 -59.40
N ALA A 38 2.12 1.76 -58.44
CA ALA A 38 1.96 3.22 -58.63
C ALA A 38 1.37 3.88 -57.37
N GLU A 39 1.92 5.04 -57.07
CA GLU A 39 1.73 5.86 -55.86
C GLU A 39 0.38 6.55 -55.79
N SER A 40 -0.17 6.70 -54.58
CA SER A 40 -1.12 7.76 -54.22
C SER A 40 -1.23 7.85 -52.70
N GLU A 41 -0.72 8.94 -52.16
CA GLU A 41 -0.65 9.31 -50.75
C GLU A 41 -2.01 9.27 -50.04
N ARG A 42 -2.09 8.57 -48.90
CA ARG A 42 -2.90 9.00 -47.75
C ARG A 42 -2.42 8.34 -46.46
N SER A 43 -2.05 9.20 -45.53
CA SER A 43 -1.40 8.95 -44.26
C SER A 43 -2.13 7.92 -43.38
N GLN A 44 -1.43 6.83 -43.06
CA GLN A 44 -1.68 5.99 -41.89
C GLN A 44 -0.46 6.11 -40.98
N GLU A 45 -0.57 6.88 -39.89
CA GLU A 45 0.36 6.83 -38.77
C GLU A 45 0.19 5.48 -38.06
N VAL A 46 1.09 4.56 -38.38
CA VAL A 46 1.39 3.40 -37.54
C VAL A 46 2.29 3.91 -36.42
N LEU A 47 1.76 3.87 -35.20
CA LEU A 47 2.47 4.12 -33.94
C LEU A 47 3.49 3.00 -33.68
N GLU A 48 4.68 3.13 -34.26
CA GLU A 48 5.90 2.55 -33.70
C GLU A 48 6.82 3.67 -33.25
N GLY A 49 6.97 3.82 -31.94
CA GLY A 49 7.82 4.84 -31.34
C GLY A 49 8.39 4.37 -30.01
N ARG A 50 9.41 3.50 -30.07
CA ARG A 50 10.38 3.34 -28.97
C ARG A 50 11.13 4.66 -28.82
N GLY A 51 10.59 5.56 -28.00
CA GLY A 51 11.23 6.82 -27.61
C GLY A 51 12.39 6.57 -26.66
N ARG A 52 13.57 6.29 -27.23
CA ARG A 52 14.86 6.42 -26.57
C ARG A 52 15.07 7.92 -26.33
N PHE A 53 14.92 8.39 -25.10
CA PHE A 53 15.30 9.75 -24.74
C PHE A 53 16.82 9.90 -24.89
N GLU A 54 17.27 10.40 -26.03
CA GLU A 54 18.59 11.02 -26.15
C GLU A 54 18.56 12.33 -25.38
N ARG A 55 19.14 12.30 -24.18
CA ARG A 55 19.38 13.50 -23.39
C ARG A 55 20.54 14.24 -24.07
N MET A 56 20.24 15.33 -24.78
CA MET A 56 21.26 16.24 -25.30
C MET A 56 22.17 16.66 -24.15
N GLY A 57 23.48 16.48 -24.35
CA GLY A 57 24.51 16.68 -23.34
C GLY A 57 24.64 18.14 -22.93
N GLY A 58 24.25 18.43 -21.69
CA GLY A 58 24.88 19.44 -20.87
C GLY A 58 25.67 18.72 -19.78
N LYS A 59 26.98 18.96 -19.68
CA LYS A 59 27.83 18.50 -18.56
C LYS A 59 27.37 19.20 -17.27
N GLY A 60 26.25 18.78 -16.69
CA GLY A 60 25.88 19.07 -15.30
C GLY A 60 26.54 17.99 -14.44
N GLY A 61 27.40 18.38 -13.51
CA GLY A 61 28.24 17.47 -12.72
C GLY A 61 27.46 16.39 -11.97
N ASP A 62 28.14 15.27 -11.72
CA ASP A 62 27.66 14.04 -11.05
C ASP A 62 27.39 14.22 -9.53
N TRP A 63 27.22 15.46 -9.10
CA TRP A 63 27.29 15.91 -7.73
C TRP A 63 26.03 16.70 -7.38
N GLU A 64 25.49 16.43 -6.21
CA GLU A 64 24.48 17.28 -5.60
C GLU A 64 24.97 17.77 -4.23
N GLU A 65 24.55 18.98 -3.89
CA GLU A 65 24.84 19.61 -2.61
C GLU A 65 23.94 18.98 -1.54
N GLY A 66 24.56 18.28 -0.58
CA GLY A 66 23.91 17.76 0.62
C GLY A 66 24.43 18.45 1.87
N GLU A 67 23.77 18.23 3.01
CA GLU A 67 24.12 18.83 4.32
C GLU A 67 25.56 18.55 4.77
N VAL A 68 26.25 17.57 4.17
CA VAL A 68 27.63 17.16 4.49
C VAL A 68 28.62 17.38 3.32
N GLY A 69 28.22 18.15 2.29
CA GLY A 69 29.03 18.45 1.10
C GLY A 69 28.71 17.61 -0.14
N TYR A 70 29.52 17.80 -1.20
CA TYR A 70 29.33 17.16 -2.50
C TYR A 70 29.42 15.63 -2.42
N THR A 71 28.30 14.96 -2.68
CA THR A 71 28.22 13.50 -2.65
C THR A 71 27.89 12.97 -4.04
N PRO A 72 28.56 11.90 -4.52
CA PRO A 72 28.16 11.27 -5.77
C PRO A 72 26.74 10.74 -5.65
N ARG A 73 25.89 10.94 -6.67
CA ARG A 73 24.48 10.50 -6.62
C ARG A 73 24.30 9.03 -6.25
N TYR A 74 25.22 8.14 -6.65
CA TYR A 74 25.16 6.71 -6.32
C TYR A 74 25.41 6.39 -4.83
N LYS A 75 25.93 7.33 -4.03
CA LYS A 75 26.11 7.20 -2.57
C LYS A 75 25.03 7.93 -1.76
N ARG A 76 24.00 8.50 -2.42
CA ARG A 76 22.93 9.23 -1.74
C ARG A 76 22.27 8.35 -0.68
N GLY A 77 22.16 8.86 0.55
CA GLY A 77 21.60 8.13 1.68
C GLY A 77 22.56 7.14 2.36
N PHE A 78 23.79 6.98 1.87
CA PHE A 78 24.79 6.05 2.42
C PHE A 78 26.12 6.75 2.77
N VAL A 79 26.10 8.06 2.97
CA VAL A 79 27.21 8.81 3.56
C VAL A 79 26.89 9.05 5.02
N PHE A 80 27.73 8.52 5.90
CA PHE A 80 27.52 8.56 7.35
C PHE A 80 28.48 9.58 7.99
N SER A 81 27.97 10.34 8.93
CA SER A 81 28.67 11.35 9.71
C SER A 81 28.72 10.96 11.18
N ASP A 82 29.66 11.53 11.93
CA ASP A 82 29.71 11.34 13.39
C ASP A 82 28.57 12.06 14.12
N SER A 83 27.89 12.99 13.44
CA SER A 83 26.67 13.64 13.94
C SER A 83 25.39 12.81 13.71
N ASP A 84 25.46 11.71 12.96
CA ASP A 84 24.29 10.88 12.71
C ASP A 84 23.87 10.18 14.00
N THR A 85 22.71 10.57 14.52
CA THR A 85 22.25 10.05 15.80
C THR A 85 21.82 8.59 15.71
N GLY A 86 21.45 8.08 14.51
CA GLY A 86 20.87 6.75 14.32
C GLY A 86 19.51 6.55 15.03
N ARG A 87 18.94 7.60 15.60
CA ARG A 87 17.63 7.53 16.28
C ARG A 87 16.51 7.45 15.25
N SER A 88 15.45 6.74 15.60
CA SER A 88 14.23 6.70 14.78
C SER A 88 13.69 8.10 14.56
N ARG A 89 13.65 8.49 13.28
CA ARG A 89 12.95 9.68 12.83
C ARG A 89 11.45 9.48 12.95
N ALA A 90 10.97 8.27 12.69
CA ALA A 90 9.56 7.96 12.74
C ALA A 90 8.98 8.16 14.15
N ALA A 91 9.60 7.53 15.16
CA ALA A 91 9.23 7.72 16.55
C ALA A 91 9.51 9.15 17.04
N GLY A 92 10.66 9.72 16.69
CA GLY A 92 11.00 11.09 17.12
C GLY A 92 10.02 12.14 16.60
N CYS A 93 9.44 11.95 15.41
CA CYS A 93 8.50 12.92 14.85
C CYS A 93 7.14 12.94 15.53
N THR A 94 6.69 11.83 16.14
CA THR A 94 5.39 11.84 16.84
C THR A 94 5.37 12.83 18.00
N GLU A 95 6.53 13.14 18.58
CA GLU A 95 6.71 14.11 19.66
C GLU A 95 6.39 15.56 19.27
N PHE A 96 6.31 15.87 17.98
CA PHE A 96 6.00 17.21 17.48
C PHE A 96 5.04 17.23 16.28
N GLU A 97 4.51 16.07 15.87
CA GLU A 97 3.53 15.97 14.80
C GLU A 97 2.23 16.72 15.17
N LEU A 98 1.59 17.30 14.16
CA LEU A 98 0.26 17.90 14.32
C LEU A 98 -0.79 16.79 14.47
N PRO A 99 -1.92 17.06 15.15
CA PRO A 99 -3.07 16.15 15.17
C PRO A 99 -3.43 15.61 13.80
N VAL A 100 -3.76 14.32 13.74
CA VAL A 100 -4.41 13.78 12.53
C VAL A 100 -5.75 14.49 12.32
N PRO A 101 -6.11 14.83 11.08
CA PRO A 101 -7.25 15.68 10.82
C PRO A 101 -8.56 14.92 11.05
N ARG A 102 -9.59 15.69 11.38
CA ARG A 102 -10.99 15.26 11.30
C ARG A 102 -11.56 15.73 9.96
N PRO A 103 -12.66 15.12 9.47
CA PRO A 103 -13.37 15.68 8.32
C PRO A 103 -13.79 17.12 8.66
N PRO A 104 -13.51 18.10 7.79
CA PRO A 104 -13.92 19.48 8.06
C PRO A 104 -15.46 19.61 8.04
N ALA A 105 -16.00 20.60 8.74
CA ALA A 105 -17.46 20.78 8.92
C ALA A 105 -18.25 20.79 7.58
N LYS A 106 -17.64 21.27 6.51
CA LYS A 106 -18.22 21.28 5.16
C LYS A 106 -18.53 19.88 4.61
N GLU A 107 -17.77 18.85 4.98
CA GLU A 107 -18.01 17.47 4.53
C GLU A 107 -19.35 16.96 5.06
N PHE A 108 -19.76 17.41 6.26
CA PHE A 108 -21.05 17.08 6.86
C PHE A 108 -22.23 17.83 6.23
N ALA A 109 -21.96 18.85 5.39
CA ALA A 109 -23.01 19.53 4.63
C ALA A 109 -23.46 18.74 3.40
N ASN A 110 -22.76 17.65 3.03
CA ASN A 110 -23.19 16.76 1.95
C ASN A 110 -24.37 15.89 2.42
N VAL A 111 -25.59 16.42 2.22
CA VAL A 111 -26.84 15.78 2.67
C VAL A 111 -27.01 14.38 2.08
N GLU A 112 -26.63 14.15 0.83
CA GLU A 112 -26.75 12.83 0.21
C GLU A 112 -25.81 11.80 0.86
N ALA A 113 -24.55 12.19 1.11
CA ALA A 113 -23.57 11.34 1.79
C ALA A 113 -24.02 10.98 3.21
N ILE A 114 -24.49 11.97 3.98
CA ILE A 114 -24.98 11.76 5.35
C ILE A 114 -26.20 10.84 5.35
N LYS A 115 -27.17 11.12 4.47
CA LYS A 115 -28.37 10.28 4.34
C LYS A 115 -28.02 8.83 4.00
N THR A 116 -27.11 8.59 3.05
CA THR A 116 -26.65 7.25 2.70
C THR A 116 -26.02 6.53 3.90
N ILE A 117 -25.21 7.23 4.71
CA ILE A 117 -24.60 6.66 5.92
C ILE A 117 -25.67 6.32 6.97
N GLU A 118 -26.65 7.20 7.17
CA GLU A 118 -27.74 7.02 8.14
C GLU A 118 -28.72 5.91 7.74
N GLU A 119 -29.01 5.76 6.45
CA GLU A 119 -29.91 4.72 5.92
C GLU A 119 -29.22 3.35 5.82
N HIS A 120 -27.88 3.33 5.72
CA HIS A 120 -27.10 2.10 5.57
C HIS A 120 -25.91 2.00 6.56
N PRO A 121 -26.13 2.17 7.88
CA PRO A 121 -25.05 2.21 8.87
C PRO A 121 -24.23 0.91 8.92
N GLN A 122 -24.85 -0.23 8.58
CA GLN A 122 -24.19 -1.52 8.47
C GLN A 122 -23.07 -1.54 7.42
N LEU A 123 -23.09 -0.66 6.43
CA LEU A 123 -22.03 -0.59 5.42
C LEU A 123 -20.78 0.13 5.96
N PHE A 124 -20.95 1.06 6.90
CA PHE A 124 -19.92 2.03 7.30
C PHE A 124 -19.35 1.81 8.69
N ALA A 125 -19.21 0.54 9.10
CA ALA A 125 -18.68 0.20 10.42
C ALA A 125 -17.21 0.64 10.60
N ILE A 126 -16.85 1.02 11.82
CA ILE A 126 -15.48 1.31 12.22
C ILE A 126 -14.90 0.07 12.92
N MET A 127 -13.96 -0.60 12.25
CA MET A 127 -13.39 -1.86 12.72
C MET A 127 -11.86 -1.79 12.74
N THR A 128 -11.28 -2.09 13.90
CA THR A 128 -9.83 -2.26 14.05
C THR A 128 -9.51 -3.38 15.04
N PRO A 129 -8.50 -4.22 14.76
CA PRO A 129 -8.01 -5.19 15.75
C PRO A 129 -7.14 -4.54 16.83
N ILE A 130 -6.76 -3.27 16.67
CA ILE A 130 -5.93 -2.54 17.64
C ILE A 130 -6.70 -2.35 18.93
N LYS A 131 -6.12 -2.78 20.05
CA LYS A 131 -6.68 -2.58 21.39
C LYS A 131 -6.45 -1.12 21.82
N ILE A 132 -7.34 -0.23 21.39
CA ILE A 132 -7.18 1.23 21.52
C ILE A 132 -6.88 1.65 22.97
N ASN A 133 -7.63 1.14 23.95
CA ASN A 133 -7.42 1.50 25.36
C ASN A 133 -6.07 1.02 25.92
N VAL A 134 -5.54 -0.09 25.38
CA VAL A 134 -4.19 -0.57 25.76
C VAL A 134 -3.14 0.32 25.13
N LEU A 135 -3.27 0.61 23.83
CA LEU A 135 -2.37 1.51 23.12
C LEU A 135 -2.31 2.90 23.78
N GLU A 136 -3.46 3.47 24.11
CA GLU A 136 -3.60 4.75 24.81
C GLU A 136 -2.91 4.73 26.19
N LYS A 137 -3.09 3.65 26.95
CA LYS A 137 -2.44 3.48 28.25
C LYS A 137 -0.90 3.47 28.14
N HIS A 138 -0.36 2.77 27.15
CA HIS A 138 1.09 2.76 26.91
C HIS A 138 1.64 4.12 26.46
N LEU A 139 0.78 5.03 26.00
CA LEU A 139 1.14 6.37 25.55
C LEU A 139 0.87 7.46 26.58
N GLU A 140 0.49 7.14 27.83
CA GLU A 140 0.20 8.13 28.88
C GLU A 140 1.36 9.12 29.12
N THR A 141 2.60 8.65 28.95
CA THR A 141 3.82 9.44 29.16
C THR A 141 4.35 10.10 27.87
N HIS A 142 3.69 9.90 26.73
CA HIS A 142 4.12 10.48 25.46
C HIS A 142 4.08 12.02 25.53
N PRO A 143 5.13 12.73 25.09
CA PRO A 143 5.24 14.18 25.27
C PRO A 143 4.20 14.97 24.48
N ASN A 144 3.74 14.45 23.34
CA ASN A 144 2.71 15.04 22.51
C ASN A 144 1.35 14.35 22.69
N GLN A 145 0.70 14.60 23.83
CA GLN A 145 -0.63 14.04 24.12
C GLN A 145 -1.70 14.50 23.11
N ILE A 146 -1.55 15.71 22.56
CA ILE A 146 -2.48 16.25 21.56
C ILE A 146 -2.51 15.36 20.30
N PHE A 147 -1.34 14.96 19.79
CA PHE A 147 -1.24 14.02 18.69
C PHE A 147 -1.78 12.63 19.05
N VAL A 148 -1.37 12.08 20.19
CA VAL A 148 -1.85 10.75 20.67
C VAL A 148 -3.37 10.69 20.71
N GLN A 149 -4.00 11.68 21.35
CA GLN A 149 -5.46 11.73 21.50
C GLN A 149 -6.18 11.86 20.16
N SER A 150 -5.59 12.59 19.19
CA SER A 150 -6.13 12.65 17.83
C SER A 150 -6.09 11.29 17.12
N VAL A 151 -5.01 10.52 17.28
CA VAL A 151 -4.88 9.17 16.72
C VAL A 151 -5.84 8.19 17.41
N MET A 152 -5.99 8.27 18.73
CA MET A 152 -6.98 7.43 19.46
C MET A 152 -8.41 7.73 19.01
N THR A 153 -8.73 9.02 18.79
CA THR A 153 -10.03 9.44 18.24
C THR A 153 -10.22 8.88 16.83
N ALA A 154 -9.22 8.98 15.96
CA ALA A 154 -9.27 8.43 14.60
C ALA A 154 -9.37 6.89 14.57
N LEU A 155 -8.80 6.17 15.54
CA LEU A 155 -9.00 4.72 15.66
C LEU A 155 -10.44 4.36 16.09
N ARG A 156 -11.10 5.21 16.88
CA ARG A 156 -12.48 5.00 17.37
C ARG A 156 -13.55 5.43 16.36
N GLU A 157 -13.27 6.48 15.59
CA GLU A 157 -14.24 7.14 14.73
C GLU A 157 -13.88 7.08 13.23
N GLY A 158 -12.70 6.54 12.91
CA GLY A 158 -12.14 6.45 11.57
C GLY A 158 -11.22 7.62 11.19
N PHE A 159 -10.18 7.31 10.42
CA PHE A 159 -9.21 8.28 9.92
C PHE A 159 -9.77 9.09 8.73
N TRP A 160 -9.42 10.39 8.69
CA TRP A 160 -9.60 11.24 7.53
C TRP A 160 -8.24 11.44 6.82
N PRO A 161 -8.11 11.18 5.52
CA PRO A 161 -6.80 11.12 4.87
C PRO A 161 -6.35 12.48 4.32
N TRP A 162 -6.53 13.55 5.10
CA TRP A 162 -6.22 14.92 4.68
C TRP A 162 -6.95 15.34 3.39
N ALA A 163 -8.12 14.76 3.12
CA ALA A 163 -8.88 15.07 1.93
C ALA A 163 -9.62 16.41 2.05
N ASN A 164 -9.75 17.08 0.91
CA ASN A 164 -10.63 18.20 0.68
C ASN A 164 -11.53 17.84 -0.52
N THR A 165 -12.73 17.33 -0.25
CA THR A 165 -13.63 16.86 -1.31
C THR A 165 -14.31 18.01 -2.07
N HIS A 166 -14.12 19.24 -1.60
CA HIS A 166 -14.72 20.47 -2.12
C HIS A 166 -13.68 21.46 -2.67
N HIS A 167 -12.46 21.02 -2.98
CA HIS A 167 -11.44 21.93 -3.51
C HIS A 167 -11.74 22.39 -4.94
N ASP A 168 -12.57 21.64 -5.66
CA ASP A 168 -12.97 21.89 -7.03
C ASP A 168 -14.47 21.60 -7.16
N GLU A 169 -15.22 22.58 -7.67
CA GLU A 169 -16.68 22.52 -7.84
C GLU A 169 -17.10 21.49 -8.90
N GLU A 170 -16.17 21.00 -9.71
CA GLU A 170 -16.43 20.00 -10.75
C GLU A 170 -16.59 18.57 -10.23
N PHE A 171 -16.19 18.27 -8.98
CA PHE A 171 -16.33 16.93 -8.43
C PHE A 171 -17.81 16.57 -8.22
N PRO A 172 -18.31 15.49 -8.84
CA PRO A 172 -19.71 15.08 -8.69
C PRO A 172 -19.98 14.56 -7.28
N ILE A 173 -21.23 14.55 -6.84
CA ILE A 173 -21.55 13.97 -5.52
C ILE A 173 -21.33 12.46 -5.51
N THR A 174 -21.67 11.80 -6.63
CA THR A 174 -21.62 10.36 -6.84
C THR A 174 -20.82 10.05 -8.12
N TRP A 175 -19.91 9.09 -8.07
CA TRP A 175 -19.04 8.76 -9.21
C TRP A 175 -18.79 7.26 -9.35
N ASP A 176 -19.23 6.66 -10.46
CA ASP A 176 -19.00 5.25 -10.73
C ASP A 176 -17.85 5.06 -11.73
N ASN A 177 -16.63 4.88 -11.21
CA ASN A 177 -15.46 4.51 -12.01
C ASN A 177 -14.92 3.13 -11.62
N GLY A 178 -15.79 2.20 -11.23
CA GLY A 178 -15.38 0.86 -10.83
C GLY A 178 -14.83 0.00 -11.98
N ARG A 179 -15.05 0.41 -13.24
CA ARG A 179 -14.79 -0.42 -14.42
C ARG A 179 -13.33 -0.88 -14.49
N MET A 180 -13.16 -2.19 -14.51
CA MET A 180 -11.89 -2.87 -14.77
C MET A 180 -12.10 -4.07 -15.69
N ASN A 181 -11.01 -4.56 -16.28
CA ASN A 181 -10.99 -5.81 -17.04
C ASN A 181 -9.87 -6.69 -16.48
N PRO A 182 -10.18 -7.76 -15.72
CA PRO A 182 -9.19 -8.76 -15.32
C PRO A 182 -8.48 -9.33 -16.56
N ARG A 183 -7.17 -9.49 -16.51
CA ARG A 183 -6.37 -9.96 -17.66
C ARG A 183 -6.43 -11.47 -17.82
N SER A 184 -6.79 -12.18 -16.76
CA SER A 184 -6.88 -13.64 -16.74
C SER A 184 -7.95 -14.10 -15.74
N GLU A 185 -8.40 -15.34 -15.90
CA GLU A 185 -9.30 -16.00 -14.96
C GLU A 185 -8.66 -16.12 -13.56
N MET A 186 -7.33 -16.23 -13.49
CA MET A 186 -6.58 -16.27 -12.23
C MET A 186 -6.67 -14.95 -11.46
N GLU A 187 -6.49 -13.82 -12.14
CA GLU A 187 -6.67 -12.49 -11.54
C GLU A 187 -8.12 -12.29 -11.08
N GLN A 188 -9.09 -12.66 -11.92
CA GLN A 188 -10.52 -12.58 -11.60
C GLN A 188 -10.84 -13.36 -10.31
N LYS A 189 -10.43 -14.64 -10.23
CA LYS A 189 -10.63 -15.49 -9.05
C LYS A 189 -9.94 -14.92 -7.82
N PHE A 190 -8.73 -14.37 -7.98
CA PHE A 190 -8.02 -13.73 -6.89
C PHE A 190 -8.78 -12.52 -6.32
N ILE A 191 -9.31 -11.64 -7.17
CA ILE A 191 -10.08 -10.47 -6.73
C ILE A 191 -11.32 -10.88 -5.93
N CYS A 192 -12.09 -11.83 -6.45
CA CYS A 192 -13.30 -12.31 -5.77
C CYS A 192 -12.95 -12.94 -4.42
N ARG A 193 -11.91 -13.80 -4.37
CA ARG A 193 -11.44 -14.41 -3.12
C ARG A 193 -10.95 -13.36 -2.12
N TYR A 194 -10.17 -12.37 -2.57
CA TYR A 194 -9.67 -11.31 -1.70
C TYR A 194 -10.82 -10.51 -1.10
N ARG A 195 -11.84 -10.14 -1.90
CA ARG A 195 -13.06 -9.53 -1.38
C ARG A 195 -13.67 -10.38 -0.27
N ASP A 196 -13.89 -11.67 -0.52
CA ASP A 196 -14.55 -12.55 0.44
C ASP A 196 -13.76 -12.66 1.76
N GLU A 197 -12.42 -12.71 1.68
CA GLU A 197 -11.53 -12.69 2.84
C GLU A 197 -11.62 -11.36 3.63
N GLU A 198 -11.71 -10.22 2.93
CA GLU A 198 -11.81 -8.91 3.58
C GLU A 198 -13.22 -8.66 4.17
N VAL A 199 -14.27 -9.19 3.54
CA VAL A 199 -15.65 -9.20 4.09
C VAL A 199 -15.70 -10.06 5.35
N ALA A 200 -15.16 -11.29 5.30
CA ALA A 200 -15.11 -12.18 6.45
C ALA A 200 -14.32 -11.58 7.64
N ALA A 201 -13.31 -10.76 7.34
CA ALA A 201 -12.55 -10.03 8.35
C ALA A 201 -13.20 -8.71 8.81
N GLY A 202 -14.39 -8.37 8.29
CA GLY A 202 -15.14 -7.15 8.61
C GLY A 202 -14.55 -5.85 8.05
N ARG A 203 -13.49 -5.94 7.25
CA ARG A 203 -12.79 -4.79 6.65
C ARG A 203 -13.49 -4.28 5.40
N PHE A 204 -14.13 -5.17 4.67
CA PHE A 204 -15.11 -4.79 3.66
C PHE A 204 -16.52 -4.96 4.23
N SER A 205 -17.48 -4.19 3.72
CA SER A 205 -18.88 -4.42 4.03
C SER A 205 -19.42 -5.66 3.33
N GLU A 206 -20.53 -6.18 3.87
CA GLU A 206 -21.39 -7.07 3.09
C GLU A 206 -21.78 -6.39 1.75
N PRO A 207 -21.99 -7.17 0.68
CA PRO A 207 -22.46 -6.64 -0.58
C PRO A 207 -23.81 -5.93 -0.45
N PHE A 208 -23.97 -4.78 -1.13
CA PHE A 208 -25.19 -3.96 -1.05
C PHE A 208 -25.93 -3.80 -2.38
N GLY A 209 -25.59 -4.61 -3.38
CA GLY A 209 -26.23 -4.63 -4.69
C GLY A 209 -25.31 -4.17 -5.84
N PRO A 210 -25.86 -4.14 -7.06
CA PRO A 210 -25.10 -3.84 -8.28
C PRO A 210 -24.95 -2.35 -8.58
N ASP A 211 -25.64 -1.47 -7.84
CA ASP A 211 -25.66 -0.02 -8.04
C ASP A 211 -24.98 0.70 -6.87
N ILE A 212 -24.22 1.76 -7.14
CA ILE A 212 -23.72 2.63 -6.06
C ILE A 212 -24.86 3.48 -5.49
N LEU A 213 -24.78 3.74 -4.20
CA LEU A 213 -25.69 4.64 -3.49
C LEU A 213 -25.23 6.11 -3.65
N PRO A 214 -26.13 7.09 -3.43
CA PRO A 214 -25.77 8.50 -3.48
C PRO A 214 -24.58 8.85 -2.56
N GLY A 215 -23.69 9.73 -3.03
CA GLY A 215 -22.47 10.15 -2.33
C GLY A 215 -21.27 9.22 -2.52
N MET A 216 -21.48 8.02 -3.07
CA MET A 216 -20.42 7.02 -3.22
C MET A 216 -19.51 7.24 -4.42
N TYR A 217 -18.23 6.90 -4.26
CA TYR A 217 -17.29 6.77 -5.37
C TYR A 217 -16.82 5.32 -5.48
N SER A 218 -16.93 4.76 -6.69
CA SER A 218 -16.27 3.49 -7.02
C SER A 218 -14.99 3.74 -7.77
N THR A 219 -13.92 3.09 -7.33
CA THR A 219 -12.61 3.09 -7.99
C THR A 219 -12.29 1.70 -8.50
N PRO A 220 -11.59 1.58 -9.65
CA PRO A 220 -11.24 0.28 -10.16
C PRO A 220 -10.16 -0.33 -9.26
N VAL A 221 -10.20 -1.64 -9.15
CA VAL A 221 -9.20 -2.43 -8.42
C VAL A 221 -8.32 -3.15 -9.41
N HIS A 222 -7.04 -3.27 -9.09
CA HIS A 222 -6.07 -3.97 -9.91
C HIS A 222 -5.40 -5.08 -9.13
N VAL A 223 -4.95 -6.07 -9.87
CA VAL A 223 -4.12 -7.14 -9.36
C VAL A 223 -2.69 -6.89 -9.81
N VAL A 224 -1.77 -6.85 -8.85
CA VAL A 224 -0.35 -6.69 -9.11
C VAL A 224 0.38 -7.94 -8.64
N PRO A 225 1.13 -8.65 -9.49
CA PRO A 225 1.93 -9.78 -9.05
C PRO A 225 3.03 -9.29 -8.10
N LYS A 226 3.27 -10.05 -7.04
CA LYS A 226 4.41 -9.80 -6.17
C LYS A 226 5.69 -10.12 -6.95
N PRO A 227 6.73 -9.25 -6.89
CA PRO A 227 8.01 -9.57 -7.50
C PRO A 227 8.51 -10.93 -7.02
N HIS A 228 8.96 -11.77 -7.95
CA HIS A 228 9.53 -13.10 -7.67
C HIS A 228 8.58 -14.07 -6.95
N SER A 229 7.26 -13.92 -7.10
CA SER A 229 6.25 -14.79 -6.51
C SER A 229 5.04 -14.96 -7.44
N GLU A 230 4.34 -16.09 -7.32
CA GLU A 230 3.04 -16.32 -7.97
C GLU A 230 1.88 -15.67 -7.19
N GLU A 231 2.18 -15.05 -6.05
CA GLU A 231 1.19 -14.33 -5.24
C GLU A 231 0.84 -12.97 -5.84
N PHE A 232 -0.39 -12.54 -5.58
CA PHE A 232 -0.90 -11.26 -6.01
C PHE A 232 -1.11 -10.30 -4.83
N ARG A 233 -1.13 -9.00 -5.14
CA ARG A 233 -1.64 -7.95 -4.27
C ARG A 233 -2.81 -7.26 -4.97
N MET A 234 -3.86 -7.00 -4.21
CA MET A 234 -4.95 -6.13 -4.67
C MET A 234 -4.60 -4.68 -4.37
N VAL A 235 -4.78 -3.80 -5.36
CA VAL A 235 -4.52 -2.36 -5.25
C VAL A 235 -5.78 -1.62 -5.67
N SER A 236 -6.26 -0.71 -4.83
CA SER A 236 -7.34 0.21 -5.19
C SER A 236 -6.73 1.34 -6.00
N ASN A 237 -7.11 1.49 -7.27
CA ASN A 237 -6.58 2.55 -8.13
C ASN A 237 -7.26 3.88 -7.83
N MET A 238 -6.91 4.47 -6.70
CA MET A 238 -7.49 5.72 -6.21
C MET A 238 -7.05 6.95 -7.03
N SER A 239 -6.22 6.76 -8.07
CA SER A 239 -5.82 7.78 -9.06
C SER A 239 -6.47 7.56 -10.44
N ALA A 240 -7.42 6.62 -10.57
CA ALA A 240 -8.07 6.34 -11.84
C ALA A 240 -9.13 7.38 -12.21
N GLY A 241 -8.96 8.00 -13.38
CA GLY A 241 -9.96 8.88 -13.99
C GLY A 241 -9.92 10.31 -13.47
N THR A 242 -10.81 11.15 -14.02
CA THR A 242 -10.85 12.60 -13.76
C THR A 242 -11.16 12.90 -12.29
N TYR A 243 -12.17 12.25 -11.73
CA TYR A 243 -12.65 12.47 -10.36
C TYR A 243 -12.09 11.44 -9.38
N ALA A 244 -10.82 11.10 -9.51
CA ALA A 244 -10.19 10.09 -8.65
C ALA A 244 -10.08 10.59 -7.19
N PRO A 245 -10.30 9.74 -6.16
CA PRO A 245 -10.19 10.15 -4.76
C PRO A 245 -8.84 10.77 -4.39
N ASN A 246 -7.73 10.33 -5.00
CA ASN A 246 -6.41 10.90 -4.74
C ASN A 246 -6.27 12.35 -5.20
N HIS A 247 -7.09 12.82 -6.15
CA HIS A 247 -7.11 14.24 -6.53
C HIS A 247 -7.73 15.10 -5.42
N MET A 248 -8.51 14.51 -4.50
CA MET A 248 -9.02 15.22 -3.31
C MET A 248 -7.96 15.40 -2.21
N ILE A 249 -6.77 14.84 -2.36
CA ILE A 249 -5.69 14.90 -1.35
C ILE A 249 -4.50 15.61 -1.97
N LEU A 250 -4.22 16.83 -1.51
CA LEU A 250 -3.09 17.60 -2.00
C LEU A 250 -1.78 17.00 -1.49
N HIS A 251 -0.79 16.89 -2.37
CA HIS A 251 0.54 16.38 -1.99
C HIS A 251 1.19 17.18 -0.87
N SER A 252 0.95 18.50 -0.79
CA SER A 252 1.44 19.35 0.30
C SER A 252 0.92 18.93 1.66
N ASP A 253 -0.31 18.43 1.71
CA ASP A 253 -1.03 18.12 2.95
C ASP A 253 -0.64 16.75 3.51
N ILE A 254 0.10 15.96 2.72
CA ILE A 254 0.64 14.65 3.11
C ILE A 254 2.17 14.58 3.00
N ALA A 255 2.81 15.66 2.53
CA ALA A 255 4.24 15.76 2.46
C ALA A 255 4.87 15.71 3.86
N GLY A 256 6.11 15.23 3.92
CA GLY A 256 6.91 15.27 5.15
C GLY A 256 6.82 14.01 6.01
N SER A 257 6.23 12.91 5.54
CA SER A 257 6.35 11.61 6.22
C SER A 257 7.82 11.24 6.39
N ARG A 258 8.31 11.18 7.63
CA ARG A 258 9.73 10.96 7.96
C ARG A 258 9.97 9.51 8.37
N LEU A 259 9.91 8.62 7.38
CA LEU A 259 10.23 7.21 7.57
C LEU A 259 11.72 7.04 7.90
N ASP A 260 12.04 6.02 8.69
CA ASP A 260 13.42 5.58 8.84
C ASP A 260 13.91 4.93 7.56
N SER A 261 15.22 4.74 7.46
CA SER A 261 15.79 4.05 6.29
C SER A 261 16.96 3.20 6.72
N LEU A 262 17.55 2.48 5.77
CA LEU A 262 18.82 1.80 5.99
C LEU A 262 19.90 2.75 6.53
N HIS A 263 19.82 4.05 6.21
CA HIS A 263 20.69 5.05 6.81
C HIS A 263 20.54 5.08 8.34
N THR A 264 19.30 5.08 8.86
CA THR A 264 19.04 5.04 10.31
C THR A 264 19.67 3.81 10.95
N LEU A 265 19.45 2.62 10.35
CA LEU A 265 20.00 1.35 10.84
C LEU A 265 21.54 1.37 10.89
N PHE A 266 22.18 1.73 9.79
CA PHE A 266 23.63 1.72 9.72
C PHE A 266 24.27 2.80 10.59
N ALA A 267 23.64 3.97 10.73
CA ALA A 267 24.08 4.99 11.67
C ALA A 267 24.02 4.47 13.11
N ALA A 268 22.95 3.76 13.49
CA ALA A 268 22.82 3.15 14.81
C ALA A 268 23.89 2.07 15.06
N ILE A 269 24.14 1.18 14.09
CA ILE A 269 25.21 0.16 14.16
C ILE A 269 26.58 0.81 14.31
N LEU A 270 26.89 1.84 13.52
CA LEU A 270 28.17 2.55 13.59
C LEU A 270 28.34 3.23 14.96
N ARG A 271 27.28 3.87 15.46
CA ARG A 271 27.25 4.48 16.79
C ARG A 271 27.53 3.43 17.86
N TYR A 272 26.84 2.27 17.81
CA TYR A 272 27.06 1.15 18.72
C TYR A 272 28.51 0.65 18.70
N ARG A 273 29.08 0.40 17.50
CA ARG A 273 30.46 -0.08 17.35
C ARG A 273 31.49 0.92 17.88
N ARG A 274 31.21 2.23 17.82
CA ARG A 274 32.10 3.29 18.32
C ARG A 274 32.03 3.50 19.83
N ARG A 275 30.97 3.02 20.51
CA ARG A 275 30.81 3.19 21.97
C ARG A 275 31.94 2.54 22.77
N SER A 276 32.53 1.45 22.28
CA SER A 276 33.69 0.83 22.92
C SER A 276 34.52 -0.02 21.94
N PRO A 277 35.83 -0.22 22.19
CA PRO A 277 36.64 -1.17 21.42
C PRO A 277 36.09 -2.60 21.44
N ALA A 278 35.46 -3.01 22.55
CA ALA A 278 34.85 -4.33 22.66
C ALA A 278 33.68 -4.52 21.68
N ASN A 279 32.91 -3.46 21.41
CA ASN A 279 31.79 -3.52 20.45
C ASN A 279 32.25 -3.66 19.01
N ALA A 280 33.50 -3.27 18.70
CA ALA A 280 34.03 -3.34 17.34
C ALA A 280 34.13 -4.79 16.83
N GLU A 281 34.35 -5.76 17.72
CA GLU A 281 34.54 -7.18 17.40
C GLU A 281 33.26 -8.01 17.53
N LYS A 282 32.18 -7.43 18.08
CA LYS A 282 30.92 -8.15 18.26
C LYS A 282 30.24 -8.48 16.93
N THR A 283 29.67 -9.69 16.89
CA THR A 283 28.75 -10.10 15.82
C THR A 283 27.40 -9.50 16.12
N LEU A 284 26.84 -8.77 15.16
CA LEU A 284 25.51 -8.19 15.33
C LEU A 284 24.51 -8.99 14.51
N VAL A 285 23.37 -9.32 15.11
CA VAL A 285 22.25 -9.97 14.46
C VAL A 285 21.23 -8.89 14.10
N VAL A 286 21.06 -8.64 12.81
CA VAL A 286 20.02 -7.73 12.32
C VAL A 286 18.70 -8.49 12.26
N PHE A 287 17.64 -7.87 12.77
CA PHE A 287 16.29 -8.41 12.68
C PHE A 287 15.33 -7.43 12.02
N LYS A 288 14.25 -7.98 11.48
CA LYS A 288 13.09 -7.20 11.04
C LYS A 288 11.79 -7.90 11.44
N SER A 289 10.78 -7.10 11.71
CA SER A 289 9.40 -7.51 11.92
C SER A 289 8.53 -6.90 10.84
N ASP A 290 7.66 -7.71 10.23
CA ASP A 290 6.71 -7.29 9.19
C ASP A 290 5.30 -7.23 9.78
N VAL A 291 4.66 -6.07 9.72
CA VAL A 291 3.29 -5.89 10.20
C VAL A 291 2.31 -6.34 9.12
N SER A 292 1.81 -7.56 9.28
CA SER A 292 0.86 -8.15 8.35
C SER A 292 -0.38 -7.26 8.13
N LYS A 293 -0.65 -6.95 6.86
CA LYS A 293 -1.78 -6.10 6.43
C LYS A 293 -1.83 -4.74 7.16
N ALA A 294 -0.67 -4.13 7.44
CA ALA A 294 -0.51 -2.84 8.13
C ALA A 294 -1.63 -1.80 7.90
N TYR A 295 -1.85 -1.38 6.64
CA TYR A 295 -2.89 -0.37 6.35
C TYR A 295 -4.29 -0.80 6.75
N ARG A 296 -4.58 -2.09 6.63
CA ARG A 296 -5.87 -2.67 6.98
C ARG A 296 -6.15 -2.63 8.48
N LEU A 297 -5.19 -2.27 9.32
CA LEU A 297 -5.38 -2.06 10.76
C LEU A 297 -6.03 -0.70 11.09
N CYS A 298 -5.97 0.26 10.17
CA CYS A 298 -6.53 1.60 10.34
C CYS A 298 -7.93 1.70 9.71
N PRO A 299 -9.01 1.94 10.49
CA PRO A 299 -10.33 2.17 9.93
C PRO A 299 -10.43 3.58 9.34
N MET A 300 -11.16 3.75 8.25
CA MET A 300 -11.40 5.08 7.66
C MET A 300 -12.70 5.68 8.17
N HIS A 301 -12.79 7.01 8.23
CA HIS A 301 -14.02 7.70 8.62
C HIS A 301 -15.16 7.37 7.63
N PRO A 302 -16.43 7.19 8.05
CA PRO A 302 -17.54 6.84 7.16
C PRO A 302 -17.68 7.71 5.90
N LEU A 303 -17.48 9.02 6.05
CA LEU A 303 -17.46 9.97 4.93
C LEU A 303 -16.37 9.67 3.89
N TRP A 304 -15.24 9.12 4.31
CA TRP A 304 -14.19 8.68 3.40
C TRP A 304 -14.42 7.26 2.88
N GLN A 305 -15.02 6.36 3.69
CA GLN A 305 -15.40 5.02 3.25
C GLN A 305 -16.37 5.07 2.05
N LEU A 306 -17.27 6.07 1.99
CA LEU A 306 -18.10 6.35 0.80
C LEU A 306 -17.28 6.51 -0.47
N LYS A 307 -16.03 6.98 -0.37
CA LYS A 307 -15.13 7.19 -1.50
C LYS A 307 -14.29 5.97 -1.86
N GLN A 308 -14.54 4.83 -1.23
CA GLN A 308 -13.78 3.59 -1.39
C GLN A 308 -14.67 2.39 -1.77
N ILE A 309 -15.60 2.56 -2.71
CA ILE A 309 -16.42 1.43 -3.17
C ILE A 309 -15.62 0.53 -4.11
N VAL A 310 -15.48 -0.72 -3.70
CA VAL A 310 -14.83 -1.77 -4.47
C VAL A 310 -15.88 -2.54 -5.24
N THR A 311 -15.71 -2.61 -6.57
CA THR A 311 -16.55 -3.42 -7.44
C THR A 311 -15.76 -4.63 -7.93
N THR A 312 -16.37 -5.81 -7.84
CA THR A 312 -15.79 -7.10 -8.22
C THR A 312 -16.78 -7.90 -9.08
N GLY A 313 -16.37 -9.05 -9.62
CA GLY A 313 -17.24 -9.88 -10.48
C GLY A 313 -17.18 -9.52 -11.97
N TYR A 314 -16.22 -8.67 -12.37
CA TYR A 314 -15.93 -8.39 -13.77
C TYR A 314 -15.46 -9.64 -14.51
N LEU A 315 -15.87 -9.77 -15.77
CA LEU A 315 -15.45 -10.85 -16.65
C LEU A 315 -14.14 -10.53 -17.38
N THR A 316 -13.39 -11.56 -17.77
CA THR A 316 -12.28 -11.40 -18.73
C THR A 316 -12.81 -11.06 -20.12
N SER A 317 -11.95 -10.52 -21.00
CA SER A 317 -12.34 -10.24 -22.39
C SER A 317 -12.84 -11.50 -23.14
N GLU A 318 -12.28 -12.67 -22.81
CA GLU A 318 -12.66 -13.95 -23.41
C GLU A 318 -14.06 -14.39 -22.97
N GLN A 319 -14.35 -14.30 -21.67
CA GLN A 319 -15.68 -14.58 -21.12
C GLN A 319 -16.74 -13.62 -21.67
N LYS A 320 -16.40 -12.33 -21.80
CA LYS A 320 -17.28 -11.33 -22.45
C LYS A 320 -17.56 -11.70 -23.91
N ALA A 321 -16.53 -12.11 -24.65
CA ALA A 321 -16.69 -12.55 -26.04
C ALA A 321 -17.51 -13.84 -26.17
N ALA A 322 -17.46 -14.72 -25.16
CA ALA A 322 -18.29 -15.92 -25.07
C ALA A 322 -19.76 -15.65 -24.69
N GLY A 323 -20.13 -14.38 -24.43
CA GLY A 323 -21.49 -13.99 -24.07
C GLY A 323 -21.87 -14.29 -22.62
N GLU A 324 -20.89 -14.49 -21.74
CA GLU A 324 -21.14 -14.63 -20.30
C GLU A 324 -21.68 -13.33 -19.71
N THR A 325 -22.48 -13.45 -18.64
CA THR A 325 -23.11 -12.31 -17.97
C THR A 325 -22.30 -11.89 -16.74
N GLU A 326 -21.91 -10.61 -16.67
CA GLU A 326 -21.26 -10.04 -15.49
C GLU A 326 -22.23 -9.98 -14.31
N VAL A 327 -21.81 -10.50 -13.15
CA VAL A 327 -22.52 -10.36 -11.88
C VAL A 327 -21.67 -9.52 -10.94
N LEU A 328 -21.88 -8.20 -11.01
CA LEU A 328 -21.09 -7.26 -10.23
C LEU A 328 -21.49 -7.29 -8.76
N THR A 329 -20.48 -7.26 -7.89
CA THR A 329 -20.64 -7.20 -6.44
C THR A 329 -19.95 -5.95 -5.92
N ARG A 330 -20.69 -5.07 -5.22
CA ARG A 330 -20.15 -3.84 -4.62
C ARG A 330 -20.04 -3.98 -3.11
N THR A 331 -18.88 -3.61 -2.57
CA THR A 331 -18.58 -3.60 -1.14
C THR A 331 -17.91 -2.28 -0.77
N VAL A 332 -18.18 -1.77 0.43
CA VAL A 332 -17.47 -0.62 1.00
C VAL A 332 -16.15 -1.10 1.59
N ASP A 333 -15.01 -0.55 1.16
CA ASP A 333 -13.73 -0.75 1.86
C ASP A 333 -13.68 0.19 3.07
N ARG A 334 -13.86 -0.38 4.27
CA ARG A 334 -13.99 0.36 5.54
C ARG A 334 -12.64 0.78 6.11
N ASN A 335 -11.55 0.20 5.64
CA ASN A 335 -10.21 0.38 6.20
C ASN A 335 -9.31 1.11 5.20
N ASN A 336 -8.17 1.58 5.69
CA ASN A 336 -7.17 2.20 4.87
C ASN A 336 -6.61 1.17 3.86
N ASN A 337 -6.33 1.61 2.64
CA ASN A 337 -6.01 0.73 1.53
C ASN A 337 -4.67 1.05 0.89
N PHE A 338 -4.16 0.11 0.09
CA PHE A 338 -3.03 0.39 -0.80
C PHE A 338 -3.54 1.16 -2.02
N GLY A 339 -2.92 2.31 -2.30
CA GLY A 339 -3.21 3.15 -3.46
C GLY A 339 -3.67 4.56 -3.11
N GLY A 340 -4.10 4.81 -1.86
CA GLY A 340 -4.43 6.15 -1.39
C GLY A 340 -3.19 7.02 -1.12
N HIS A 341 -3.23 8.28 -1.56
CA HIS A 341 -2.17 9.26 -1.29
C HIS A 341 -1.94 9.48 0.22
N GLY A 342 -3.02 9.56 1.01
CA GLY A 342 -2.93 9.72 2.47
C GLY A 342 -2.65 8.42 3.24
N SER A 343 -2.67 7.26 2.59
CA SER A 343 -2.66 5.95 3.26
C SER A 343 -1.39 5.69 4.06
N GLY A 344 -0.23 6.07 3.52
CA GLY A 344 1.04 5.95 4.23
C GLY A 344 1.09 6.83 5.49
N ARG A 345 0.59 8.07 5.41
CA ARG A 345 0.57 9.01 6.55
C ARG A 345 -0.39 8.54 7.65
N VAL A 346 -1.55 7.98 7.28
CA VAL A 346 -2.47 7.35 8.24
C VAL A 346 -1.77 6.22 9.00
N TRP A 347 -1.15 5.28 8.29
CA TRP A 347 -0.47 4.16 8.93
C TRP A 347 0.71 4.61 9.80
N TYR A 348 1.53 5.52 9.28
CA TYR A 348 2.64 6.11 9.99
C TYR A 348 2.23 6.75 11.32
N SER A 349 1.07 7.40 11.38
CA SER A 349 0.57 8.00 12.62
C SER A 349 0.34 6.97 13.74
N VAL A 350 0.06 5.71 13.37
CA VAL A 350 -0.09 4.60 14.31
C VAL A 350 1.24 3.91 14.55
N ASN A 351 1.96 3.52 13.49
CA ASN A 351 3.20 2.75 13.66
C ASN A 351 4.28 3.58 14.37
N GLY A 352 4.39 4.88 14.08
CA GLY A 352 5.32 5.77 14.78
C GLY A 352 5.08 5.80 16.30
N LEU A 353 3.83 5.73 16.75
CA LEU A 353 3.50 5.66 18.18
C LEU A 353 3.85 4.28 18.78
N VAL A 354 3.65 3.20 18.02
CA VAL A 354 4.07 1.85 18.43
C VAL A 354 5.60 1.78 18.55
N THR A 355 6.34 2.29 17.56
CA THR A 355 7.80 2.41 17.60
C THR A 355 8.25 3.30 18.77
N TRP A 356 7.52 4.39 19.07
CA TRP A 356 7.81 5.24 20.23
C TRP A 356 7.66 4.49 21.55
N ILE A 357 6.60 3.69 21.72
CA ILE A 357 6.41 2.83 22.90
C ILE A 357 7.58 1.85 23.01
N ALA A 358 7.90 1.15 21.92
CA ALA A 358 8.98 0.16 21.92
C ALA A 358 10.31 0.77 22.40
N ILE A 359 10.64 1.99 21.96
CA ILE A 359 11.88 2.68 22.32
C ILE A 359 11.84 3.24 23.76
N ASN A 360 10.75 3.91 24.15
CA ASN A 360 10.72 4.75 25.35
C ASN A 360 10.04 4.10 26.56
N VAL A 361 9.33 2.99 26.35
CA VAL A 361 8.59 2.27 27.40
C VAL A 361 9.13 0.86 27.57
N GLU A 362 9.48 0.19 26.46
CA GLU A 362 9.97 -1.20 26.46
C GLU A 362 11.50 -1.30 26.27
N ASP A 363 12.20 -0.17 26.24
CA ASP A 363 13.66 -0.05 26.13
C ASP A 363 14.31 -0.80 24.94
N ILE A 364 13.58 -0.94 23.82
CA ILE A 364 14.12 -1.48 22.57
C ILE A 364 14.91 -0.37 21.86
N GLU A 365 16.20 -0.27 22.20
CA GLU A 365 17.11 0.71 21.58
C GLU A 365 17.22 0.52 20.06
N ASP A 366 17.46 1.63 19.35
CA ASP A 366 17.84 1.65 17.93
C ASP A 366 16.85 1.01 16.94
N LEU A 367 15.61 0.81 17.38
CA LEU A 367 14.50 0.42 16.52
C LEU A 367 14.19 1.54 15.53
N GLY A 368 14.15 1.22 14.24
CA GLY A 368 13.62 2.08 13.19
C GLY A 368 12.42 1.44 12.52
N CYS A 369 11.58 2.25 11.87
CA CYS A 369 10.46 1.74 11.09
C CYS A 369 10.34 2.39 9.71
N TYR A 370 10.10 1.54 8.70
CA TYR A 370 9.86 1.93 7.32
C TYR A 370 8.60 1.24 6.82
N MET A 371 7.54 2.03 6.66
CA MET A 371 6.23 1.52 6.22
C MET A 371 5.72 0.42 7.17
N ASP A 372 5.62 -0.81 6.71
CA ASP A 372 5.20 -2.00 7.44
C ASP A 372 6.36 -2.83 8.03
N ASP A 373 7.61 -2.44 7.78
CA ASP A 373 8.80 -3.07 8.36
C ASP A 373 9.31 -2.28 9.59
N ASP A 374 9.49 -2.96 10.71
CA ASP A 374 10.23 -2.47 11.88
C ASP A 374 11.55 -3.24 11.97
N PHE A 375 12.68 -2.58 12.24
CA PHE A 375 14.01 -3.20 12.17
C PHE A 375 14.97 -2.65 13.22
N SER A 376 15.86 -3.52 13.72
CA SER A 376 16.99 -3.15 14.58
C SER A 376 18.07 -4.24 14.51
N PHE A 377 18.99 -4.22 15.47
CA PHE A 377 20.02 -5.23 15.64
C PHE A 377 20.22 -5.58 17.13
N ASP A 378 20.81 -6.73 17.38
CA ASP A 378 21.20 -7.23 18.71
C ASP A 378 22.65 -7.76 18.66
N ASP A 379 23.32 -7.90 19.80
CA ASP A 379 24.77 -8.22 19.92
C ASP A 379 25.15 -9.55 20.59
#